data_AF-A0A642UIZ7-F1
#
_entry.id   AF-A0A642UIZ7-F1
#
_cell.length_a   1.000
_cell.length_b   1.000
_cell.length_c   1.000
_cell.angle_alpha   90.00
_cell.angle_beta   90.00
_cell.angle_gamma   90.00
#
_symmetry.space_group_name_H-M   'P 1'
#
loop_
_entity.id
_entity.type
_entity.pdbx_description
1 polymer ?
#
loop_
_entity_poly.entity_id
_entity_poly.type
_entity_poly.pdbx_seq_one_letter_code
_entity_poly.pdbx_strand_id
1 'polypeptide(L)'
;MEASGDDDPLELRRLAVSYDYLVFKIKDRMAALIEETERAVVLKEQAVEEEYLGQKLAIGDRMEQIDQLNKRCDELEAEFARLEQLYVFVDDFKARLAALKQGFAAVNTRPS
;
A
#
# COMPACT_ATOMS: atom_id res chain seq x y z
N MET A 1 -26.98 -77.43 -35.57
CA MET A 1 -26.49 -76.24 -36.30
C MET A 1 -27.24 -75.08 -35.66
N GLU A 2 -26.63 -74.17 -34.91
CA GLU A 2 -25.40 -73.43 -35.17
C GLU A 2 -24.51 -73.33 -33.93
N ALA A 3 -23.20 -73.28 -34.15
CA ALA A 3 -22.20 -73.04 -33.11
C ALA A 3 -22.27 -71.56 -32.72
N SER A 4 -22.80 -71.26 -31.53
CA SER A 4 -22.62 -69.95 -30.91
C SER A 4 -21.16 -69.86 -30.45
N GLY A 5 -20.32 -69.39 -31.38
CA GLY A 5 -18.90 -69.16 -31.19
C GLY A 5 -18.66 -68.23 -30.01
N ASP A 6 -17.85 -68.72 -29.08
CA ASP A 6 -17.14 -67.97 -28.05
C ASP A 6 -16.41 -66.79 -28.72
N ASP A 7 -16.99 -65.59 -28.63
CA ASP A 7 -16.64 -64.44 -29.46
C ASP A 7 -15.46 -63.61 -28.89
N ASP A 8 -14.84 -64.06 -27.79
CA ASP A 8 -13.63 -63.46 -27.21
C ASP A 8 -12.84 -64.44 -26.31
N PRO A 9 -12.28 -65.54 -26.87
CA PRO A 9 -11.58 -66.57 -26.10
C PRO A 9 -10.29 -66.07 -25.43
N LEU A 10 -9.79 -64.91 -25.85
CA LEU A 10 -8.62 -64.24 -25.29
C LEU A 10 -8.99 -63.06 -24.37
N GLU A 11 -10.29 -62.81 -24.16
CA GLU A 11 -10.83 -61.72 -23.35
C GLU A 11 -10.27 -60.32 -23.72
N LEU A 12 -9.86 -60.13 -24.98
CA LEU A 12 -9.23 -58.91 -25.46
C LEU A 12 -10.20 -57.73 -25.43
N ARG A 13 -11.49 -57.96 -25.66
CA ARG A 13 -12.53 -56.92 -25.55
C ARG A 13 -12.67 -56.49 -24.10
N ARG A 14 -12.61 -57.43 -23.14
CA ARG A 14 -12.64 -57.13 -21.71
C ARG A 14 -11.40 -56.34 -21.27
N LEU A 15 -10.23 -56.70 -21.80
CA LEU A 15 -8.98 -55.98 -21.53
C LEU A 15 -9.03 -54.55 -22.07
N ALA A 16 -9.52 -54.35 -23.30
CA ALA A 16 -9.67 -53.03 -23.91
C ALA A 16 -10.62 -52.13 -23.08
N VAL A 17 -11.77 -52.64 -22.67
CA VAL A 17 -12.72 -51.91 -21.81
C VAL A 17 -12.09 -51.54 -20.45
N SER A 18 -11.34 -52.48 -19.86
CA SER A 18 -10.65 -52.24 -18.58
C SER A 18 -9.56 -51.18 -18.71
N TYR A 19 -8.86 -51.18 -19.85
CA TYR A 19 -7.84 -50.18 -20.17
C TYR A 19 -8.47 -48.80 -20.38
N ASP A 20 -9.55 -48.69 -21.16
CA ASP A 20 -10.26 -47.42 -21.37
C ASP A 20 -10.78 -46.84 -20.05
N TYR A 21 -11.28 -47.70 -19.17
CA TYR A 21 -11.71 -47.30 -17.83
C TYR A 21 -10.55 -46.80 -16.95
N LEU A 22 -9.39 -47.46 -17.03
CA LEU A 22 -8.19 -47.03 -16.33
C LEU A 22 -7.72 -45.65 -16.83
N VAL A 23 -7.68 -45.46 -18.15
CA VAL A 23 -7.31 -44.19 -18.77
C VAL A 23 -8.29 -43.09 -18.37
N PHE A 24 -9.60 -43.38 -18.33
CA PHE A 24 -10.61 -42.46 -17.85
C PHE A 24 -10.36 -42.05 -16.40
N LYS A 25 -10.12 -43.01 -15.49
CA LYS A 25 -9.81 -42.72 -14.08
C LYS A 25 -8.55 -41.90 -13.89
N ILE A 26 -7.51 -42.17 -14.69
CA ILE A 26 -6.27 -41.39 -14.65
C ILE A 26 -6.54 -39.94 -15.06
N LYS A 27 -7.30 -39.73 -16.14
CA LYS A 27 -7.69 -38.38 -16.60
C LYS A 27 -8.51 -37.63 -15.56
N ASP A 28 -9.48 -38.30 -14.95
CA ASP A 28 -10.33 -37.73 -13.90
C ASP A 28 -9.49 -37.32 -12.68
N ARG A 29 -8.59 -38.19 -12.22
CA ARG A 29 -7.70 -37.88 -11.09
C ARG A 29 -6.72 -36.76 -11.42
N MET A 30 -6.20 -36.69 -12.64
CA MET A 30 -5.35 -35.57 -13.08
C MET A 30 -6.12 -34.25 -13.09
N ALA A 31 -7.36 -34.23 -13.59
CA ALA A 31 -8.19 -33.03 -13.59
C ALA A 31 -8.43 -32.52 -12.15
N ALA A 32 -8.76 -33.42 -11.23
CA ALA A 32 -8.92 -33.06 -9.82
C ALA A 32 -7.63 -32.48 -9.19
N LEU A 33 -6.46 -33.06 -9.52
CA LEU A 33 -5.16 -32.57 -9.06
C LEU A 33 -4.83 -31.19 -9.61
N ILE A 34 -5.16 -30.93 -10.87
CA ILE A 34 -4.97 -29.61 -11.49
C ILE A 34 -5.83 -28.58 -10.77
N GLU A 35 -7.13 -28.85 -10.58
CA GLU A 35 -8.04 -27.93 -9.89
C GLU A 35 -7.58 -27.65 -8.45
N GLU A 36 -7.17 -28.68 -7.72
CA GLU A 36 -6.66 -28.54 -6.35
C GLU A 36 -5.39 -27.68 -6.31
N THR A 37 -4.49 -27.88 -7.27
CA THR A 37 -3.23 -27.14 -7.36
C THR A 37 -3.49 -25.67 -7.71
N GLU A 38 -4.33 -25.41 -8.70
CA GLU A 38 -4.70 -24.04 -9.10
C GLU A 38 -5.36 -23.29 -7.94
N ARG A 39 -6.30 -23.93 -7.24
CA ARG A 39 -6.94 -23.33 -6.06
C ARG A 39 -5.92 -23.04 -4.97
N ALA A 40 -4.99 -23.94 -4.71
CA ALA A 40 -3.95 -23.75 -3.69
C ALA A 40 -3.01 -22.59 -4.03
N VAL A 41 -2.63 -22.42 -5.30
CA VAL A 41 -1.80 -21.31 -5.77
C VAL A 41 -2.54 -19.99 -5.57
N VAL A 42 -3.77 -19.88 -6.05
CA VAL A 42 -4.59 -18.65 -5.95
C VAL A 42 -4.80 -18.25 -4.49
N LEU A 43 -5.16 -19.20 -3.62
CA LEU A 43 -5.35 -18.92 -2.19
C LEU A 43 -4.07 -18.42 -1.53
N LYS A 44 -2.92 -18.97 -1.93
CA LYS A 44 -1.63 -18.59 -1.38
C LYS A 44 -1.20 -17.20 -1.88
N GLU A 45 -1.44 -16.88 -3.14
CA GLU A 45 -1.22 -15.53 -3.68
C GLU A 45 -2.08 -14.50 -2.95
N GLN A 46 -3.38 -14.76 -2.78
CA GLN A 46 -4.28 -13.88 -2.04
C GLN A 46 -3.84 -13.69 -0.58
N ALA A 47 -3.46 -14.77 0.10
CA ALA A 47 -2.99 -14.69 1.48
C ALA A 47 -1.70 -13.86 1.59
N VAL A 48 -0.75 -14.00 0.66
CA VAL A 48 0.45 -13.18 0.63
C VAL A 48 0.11 -11.72 0.39
N GLU A 49 -0.78 -11.43 -0.56
CA GLU A 49 -1.14 -10.06 -0.91
C GLU A 49 -1.86 -9.35 0.25
N GLU A 50 -2.88 -9.96 0.85
CA GLU A 50 -3.61 -9.38 1.98
C GLU A 50 -2.77 -9.33 3.27
N GLU A 51 -2.09 -10.41 3.65
CA GLU A 51 -1.34 -10.46 4.92
C GLU A 51 -0.06 -9.61 4.84
N TYR A 52 0.69 -9.71 3.73
CA TYR A 52 1.99 -9.07 3.64
C TYR A 52 1.87 -7.57 3.34
N LEU A 53 1.11 -7.19 2.32
CA LEU A 53 0.97 -5.77 1.95
C LEU A 53 0.00 -5.04 2.88
N GLY A 54 -1.14 -5.67 3.18
CA GLY A 54 -2.18 -5.07 4.01
C GLY A 54 -1.78 -4.94 5.48
N GLN A 55 -1.28 -6.04 6.09
CA GLN A 55 -1.08 -6.06 7.55
C GLN A 55 0.37 -5.83 7.98
N LYS A 56 1.35 -6.47 7.33
CA LYS A 56 2.76 -6.37 7.77
C LYS A 56 3.45 -5.08 7.36
N LEU A 57 3.22 -4.65 6.12
CA LEU A 57 3.92 -3.49 5.60
C LEU A 57 3.25 -2.17 6.05
N ALA A 58 1.94 -2.20 6.30
CA ALA A 58 1.12 -1.08 6.77
C ALA A 58 1.48 0.23 6.04
N ILE A 59 1.73 0.13 4.72
CA ILE A 59 2.27 1.24 3.93
C ILE A 59 1.29 2.41 3.94
N GLY A 60 -0.02 2.13 3.84
CA GLY A 60 -1.06 3.15 3.90
C GLY A 60 -0.95 3.98 5.18
N ASP A 61 -0.95 3.31 6.34
CA ASP A 61 -0.85 3.97 7.65
C ASP A 61 0.46 4.76 7.80
N ARG A 62 1.58 4.21 7.31
CA ARG A 62 2.88 4.90 7.36
C ARG A 62 2.92 6.12 6.44
N MET A 63 2.33 6.04 5.26
CA MET A 63 2.21 7.17 4.34
C MET A 63 1.34 8.27 4.95
N GLU A 64 0.21 7.90 5.56
CA GLU A 64 -0.65 8.86 6.25
C GLU A 64 0.07 9.55 7.41
N GLN A 65 0.86 8.82 8.20
CA GLN A 65 1.69 9.40 9.26
C GLN A 65 2.73 10.38 8.72
N ILE A 66 3.36 10.07 7.58
CA ILE A 66 4.32 10.96 6.93
C ILE A 66 3.62 12.25 6.46
N ASP A 67 2.44 12.14 5.84
CA ASP A 67 1.67 13.31 5.40
C ASP A 67 1.23 14.19 6.57
N GLN A 68 0.83 13.58 7.70
CA GLN A 68 0.53 14.32 8.91
C GLN A 68 1.76 15.04 9.48
N LEU A 69 2.94 14.41 9.42
CA LEU A 69 4.18 15.03 9.86
C LEU A 69 4.58 16.21 8.97
N ASN A 70 4.44 16.08 7.66
CA ASN A 70 4.68 17.17 6.71
C ASN A 70 3.78 18.37 6.99
N LYS A 71 2.48 18.14 7.22
CA LYS A 71 1.56 19.23 7.59
C LYS A 71 1.99 19.97 8.86
N ARG A 72 2.46 19.24 9.87
CA ARG A 72 2.98 19.86 11.11
C ARG A 72 4.26 20.65 10.86
N CYS A 73 5.12 20.18 9.95
CA CYS A 73 6.29 20.93 9.54
C CYS A 73 5.88 22.25 8.83
N ASP A 74 4.90 22.21 7.94
CA ASP A 74 4.39 23.40 7.25
C ASP A 74 3.78 24.41 8.24
N GLU A 75 3.01 23.93 9.21
CA GLU A 75 2.45 24.75 10.29
C GLU A 75 3.56 25.41 11.13
N LEU A 76 4.60 24.66 11.46
CA LEU A 76 5.74 25.15 12.22
C LEU A 76 6.53 26.21 11.44
N GLU A 77 6.73 26.00 10.14
CA GLU A 77 7.36 26.98 9.25
C GLU A 77 6.57 28.29 9.20
N ALA A 78 5.24 28.21 9.15
CA ALA A 78 4.36 29.38 9.20
C ALA A 78 4.43 30.13 10.55
N GLU A 79 4.62 29.42 11.67
CA GLU A 79 4.89 30.05 12.98
C GLU A 79 6.25 30.77 13.00
N PHE A 80 7.29 30.16 12.43
CA PHE A 80 8.60 30.81 12.31
C PHE A 80 8.55 32.07 11.46
N ALA A 81 7.86 32.04 10.32
CA ALA A 81 7.67 33.22 9.48
C ALA A 81 6.95 34.36 10.23
N ARG A 82 5.96 34.04 11.06
CA ARG A 82 5.28 35.02 11.92
C ARG A 82 6.21 35.62 12.97
N LEU A 83 7.07 34.80 13.58
CA LEU A 83 8.10 35.25 14.52
C LEU A 83 9.08 36.23 13.86
N GLU A 84 9.54 35.95 12.65
CA GLU A 84 10.41 36.85 11.89
C GLU A 84 9.73 38.20 11.62
N GLN A 85 8.46 38.18 11.22
CA GLN A 85 7.68 39.39 11.02
C GLN A 85 7.57 40.23 12.30
N LEU A 86 7.42 39.58 13.46
CA LEU A 86 7.38 40.26 14.75
C LEU A 86 8.71 40.96 15.06
N TYR A 87 9.86 40.35 14.76
CA TYR A 87 11.16 40.99 14.94
C TYR A 87 11.29 42.26 14.11
N VAL A 88 10.88 42.22 12.83
CA VAL A 88 10.87 43.39 11.95
C VAL A 88 10.02 44.52 12.55
N PHE A 89 8.83 44.19 13.07
CA PHE A 89 7.96 45.16 13.73
C PHE A 89 8.61 45.79 14.98
N VAL A 90 9.24 44.97 15.82
CA VAL A 90 9.91 45.44 17.04
C VAL A 90 11.07 46.39 16.70
N ASP A 91 11.83 46.09 15.66
CA ASP A 91 12.95 46.94 15.25
C ASP A 91 12.49 48.26 14.62
N ASP A 92 11.42 48.26 13.82
CA ASP A 92 10.77 49.50 13.36
C ASP A 92 10.28 50.34 14.56
N PHE A 93 9.64 49.70 15.53
CA PHE A 93 9.17 50.40 16.72
C PHE A 93 10.31 51.05 17.51
N LYS A 94 11.42 50.33 17.71
CA LYS A 94 12.63 50.88 18.37
C LYS A 94 13.19 52.06 17.59
N ALA A 95 13.28 51.96 16.26
CA ALA A 95 13.78 53.04 15.41
C ALA A 95 12.91 54.29 15.52
N ARG A 96 11.58 54.14 15.49
CA ARG A 96 10.63 55.24 15.69
C ARG A 96 10.74 55.88 17.07
N LEU A 97 10.91 55.06 18.12
CA LEU A 97 11.11 55.57 19.48
C LEU A 97 12.41 56.35 19.61
N ALA A 98 13.49 55.90 18.97
CA ALA A 98 14.78 56.60 18.94
C ALA A 98 14.66 57.95 18.22
N ALA A 99 13.98 57.99 17.07
CA ALA A 99 13.72 59.22 16.34
C ALA A 99 12.89 60.22 17.17
N LEU A 100 11.86 59.73 17.88
CA LEU A 100 11.05 60.56 18.76
C LEU A 100 11.88 61.15 19.92
N LYS A 101 12.73 60.34 20.56
CA LYS A 101 13.64 60.80 21.62
C LYS A 101 14.59 61.90 21.12
N GLN A 102 15.15 61.75 19.93
CA GLN A 102 16.01 62.78 19.31
C GLN A 102 15.23 64.07 19.03
N GLY A 103 14.00 63.97 18.50
CA GLY A 103 13.15 65.12 18.26
C GLY A 103 12.81 65.90 19.53
N PHE A 104 12.47 65.21 20.62
CA PHE A 104 12.24 65.85 21.92
C PHE A 104 13.48 66.51 22.50
N ALA A 105 14.66 65.87 22.37
CA ALA A 105 15.91 66.47 22.81
C ALA A 105 16.23 67.76 22.03
N ALA A 106 16.00 67.77 20.71
CA ALA A 106 16.23 68.93 19.85
C ALA A 106 15.28 70.10 20.16
N VAL A 107 14.00 69.81 20.47
CA VAL A 107 13.01 70.82 20.87
C VAL A 107 13.34 71.45 22.23
N ASN A 108 13.83 70.66 23.20
CA ASN A 108 14.25 71.18 24.51
C ASN A 108 15.55 72.01 24.48
N THR A 109 16.33 71.95 23.41
CA THR A 109 17.58 72.72 23.26
C THR A 109 17.43 74.03 22.46
N ARG A 110 16.24 74.36 21.95
CA ARG A 110 15.98 75.67 21.33
C ARG A 110 15.59 76.68 22.42
N PRO A 111 16.41 77.70 22.72
CA PRO A 111 15.98 78.78 23.61
C PRO A 111 14.91 79.62 22.92
N SER A 112 13.92 80.07 23.71
CA SER A 112 12.90 81.06 23.31
C SER A 112 13.51 82.35 22.76
#